data_AF-A0A8T6SVU0-F1
#
_entry.id   AF-A0A8T6SVU0-F1
#
_cell.length_a   1.000
_cell.length_b   1.000
_cell.length_c   1.000
_cell.angle_alpha   90.00
_cell.angle_beta   90.00
_cell.angle_gamma   90.00
#
_symmetry.space_group_name_H-M   'P 1'
#
loop_
_entity.id
_entity.type
_entity.pdbx_description
1 polymer ?
#
loop_
_entity_poly.entity_id
_entity_poly.type
_entity_poly.pdbx_seq_one_letter_code
_entity_poly.pdbx_strand_id
1 'polypeptide(L)'
;MESLGPVKFYGAQDAEVTFVGWGSTKGPALEALKMLRRDGVKARFVQVVYMEPFPSKAVEEALKGGGKYMLIEANKTAQLGKLIKF
;
A
#
# COMPACT_ATOMS: atom_id res chain seq x y z
N MET A 1 -14.86 2.63 -18.30
CA MET A 1 -14.19 1.56 -17.53
C MET A 1 -12.91 2.18 -16.98
N GLU A 2 -12.82 2.40 -15.67
CA GLU A 2 -11.63 2.99 -15.04
C GLU A 2 -10.44 2.05 -15.31
N SER A 3 -9.31 2.56 -15.83
CA SER A 3 -8.15 1.70 -16.05
C SER A 3 -7.67 1.17 -14.68
N LEU A 4 -7.46 -0.14 -14.59
CA LEU A 4 -6.87 -0.77 -13.42
C LEU A 4 -5.37 -0.49 -13.47
N GLY A 5 -4.96 0.70 -13.02
CA GLY A 5 -3.55 1.02 -12.82
C GLY A 5 -2.87 -0.01 -11.90
N PRO A 6 -1.56 -0.28 -12.08
CA PRO A 6 -0.81 -1.29 -11.30
C PRO A 6 -0.86 -1.12 -9.79
N VAL A 7 -1.03 0.13 -9.36
CA VAL A 7 -1.04 0.53 -7.97
C VAL A 7 -2.24 1.44 -7.75
N LYS A 8 -2.94 1.24 -6.63
CA LYS A 8 -3.98 2.15 -6.15
C LYS A 8 -3.52 2.79 -4.85
N PHE A 9 -3.84 4.07 -4.71
CA PHE A 9 -3.46 4.90 -3.58
C PHE A 9 -4.69 5.32 -2.80
N TYR A 10 -4.61 5.29 -1.48
CA TYR A 10 -5.68 5.69 -0.57
C TYR A 10 -5.12 6.46 0.63
N GLY A 11 -5.79 7.53 1.06
CA GLY A 11 -5.39 8.30 2.25
C GLY A 11 -4.55 9.54 1.94
N ALA A 12 -3.74 9.97 2.91
CA ALA A 12 -2.99 11.23 2.83
C ALA A 12 -1.71 11.11 1.99
N GLN A 13 -1.40 12.12 1.15
CA GLN A 13 -0.13 12.12 0.40
C GLN A 13 1.08 12.31 1.34
N ASP A 14 0.93 13.16 2.35
CA ASP A 14 1.89 13.50 3.40
C ASP A 14 1.73 12.61 4.64
N ALA A 15 1.58 11.31 4.43
CA ALA A 15 1.33 10.36 5.53
C ALA A 15 2.57 10.11 6.39
N GLU A 16 2.34 10.02 7.70
CA GLU A 16 3.31 9.56 8.70
C GLU A 16 3.53 8.04 8.61
N VAL A 17 2.50 7.30 8.21
CA VAL A 17 2.53 5.85 8.03
C VAL A 17 1.92 5.42 6.70
N THR A 18 2.61 4.52 6.00
CA THR A 18 2.20 3.94 4.72
C THR A 18 2.03 2.44 4.86
N PHE A 19 0.79 1.96 4.77
CA PHE A 19 0.51 0.55 4.60
C PHE A 19 0.78 0.14 3.15
N VAL A 20 1.39 -1.02 2.94
CA VAL A 20 1.60 -1.61 1.62
C VAL A 20 1.03 -3.01 1.63
N GLY A 21 0.23 -3.37 0.62
CA GLY A 21 -0.41 -4.68 0.58
C GLY A 21 -1.06 -4.99 -0.76
N TRP A 22 -1.68 -6.16 -0.85
CA TRP A 22 -2.32 -6.65 -2.06
C TRP A 22 -3.50 -7.57 -1.73
N GLY A 23 -4.34 -7.85 -2.73
CA GLY A 23 -5.47 -8.78 -2.60
C GLY A 23 -6.49 -8.38 -1.50
N SER A 24 -6.90 -9.37 -0.69
CA SER A 24 -7.97 -9.25 0.31
C SER A 24 -7.67 -8.27 1.46
N THR A 25 -6.40 -7.87 1.64
CA THR A 25 -5.99 -6.91 2.68
C THR A 25 -6.55 -5.50 2.49
N LYS A 26 -7.06 -5.18 1.28
CA LYS A 26 -7.63 -3.86 0.96
C LYS A 26 -8.73 -3.45 1.93
N GLY A 27 -9.73 -4.31 2.16
CA GLY A 27 -10.89 -3.97 2.99
C GLY A 27 -10.47 -3.55 4.41
N PRO A 28 -9.77 -4.43 5.16
CA PRO A 28 -9.23 -4.09 6.47
C PRO A 28 -8.32 -2.86 6.48
N ALA A 29 -7.45 -2.68 5.46
CA ALA A 29 -6.58 -1.51 5.38
C ALA A 29 -7.37 -0.20 5.25
N LEU A 30 -8.45 -0.19 4.44
CA LEU A 30 -9.31 1.00 4.29
C LEU A 30 -10.08 1.32 5.59
N GLU A 31 -10.50 0.31 6.35
CA GLU A 31 -11.10 0.54 7.67
C GLU A 31 -10.07 1.08 8.68
N ALA A 32 -8.84 0.54 8.68
CA ALA A 32 -7.76 1.04 9.50
C ALA A 32 -7.43 2.52 9.18
N LEU A 33 -7.42 2.91 7.90
CA LEU A 33 -7.27 4.33 7.51
C LEU A 33 -8.37 5.22 8.10
N LYS A 34 -9.62 4.75 8.16
CA LYS A 34 -10.72 5.51 8.78
C LYS A 34 -10.52 5.68 10.28
N MET A 35 -10.06 4.64 10.97
CA MET A 35 -9.76 4.67 12.40
C MET A 35 -8.61 5.64 12.70
N LEU A 36 -7.49 5.50 12.00
CA LEU A 36 -6.32 6.37 12.18
C LEU A 36 -6.63 7.84 11.89
N ARG A 37 -7.46 8.12 10.89
CA ARG A 37 -7.93 9.49 10.62
C ARG A 37 -8.74 10.06 11.79
N ARG A 38 -9.56 9.25 12.47
CA ARG A 38 -10.32 9.69 13.67
C ARG A 38 -9.37 10.01 14.84
N ASP A 39 -8.26 9.28 14.93
CA ASP A 39 -7.23 9.48 15.95
C ASP A 39 -6.22 10.58 15.58
N GLY A 40 -6.43 11.28 14.45
CA GLY A 40 -5.56 12.38 14.00
C GLY A 40 -4.26 11.94 13.33
N VAL A 41 -4.07 10.64 13.07
CA VAL A 41 -2.88 10.09 12.42
C VAL A 41 -3.02 10.17 10.90
N LYS A 42 -2.05 10.80 10.23
CA LYS A 42 -2.01 10.84 8.77
C LYS A 42 -1.47 9.51 8.24
N ALA A 43 -2.37 8.67 7.75
CA ALA A 43 -2.05 7.37 7.18
C ALA A 43 -2.44 7.27 5.70
N ARG A 44 -1.73 6.40 4.98
CA ARG A 44 -2.06 6.02 3.60
C ARG A 44 -1.90 4.53 3.37
N PHE A 45 -2.57 4.01 2.34
CA PHE A 45 -2.47 2.64 1.88
C PHE A 45 -2.13 2.61 0.40
N VAL A 46 -1.07 1.88 0.06
CA VAL A 46 -0.63 1.62 -1.30
C VAL A 46 -0.94 0.16 -1.60
N GLN A 47 -1.90 -0.05 -2.50
CA GLN A 47 -2.34 -1.37 -2.93
C GLN A 47 -1.64 -1.74 -4.24
N VAL A 48 -0.91 -2.86 -4.24
CA VAL A 48 -0.48 -3.51 -5.48
C VAL A 48 -1.66 -4.30 -6.05
N VAL A 49 -2.06 -3.99 -7.29
CA VAL A 49 -3.28 -4.55 -7.91
C VAL A 49 -3.00 -5.91 -8.56
N TYR A 50 -1.85 -6.06 -9.21
CA TYR A 50 -1.40 -7.32 -9.80
C TYR A 50 0.08 -7.57 -9.45
N MET A 51 0.40 -8.84 -9.18
CA MET A 51 1.73 -9.25 -8.73
C MET A 51 2.66 -9.61 -9.90
N GLU A 52 2.11 -10.02 -11.05
CA GLU A 52 2.89 -10.48 -12.20
C GLU A 52 2.29 -9.92 -13.51
N PRO A 53 3.09 -9.26 -14.37
CA PRO A 53 4.46 -8.80 -14.08
C PRO A 53 4.48 -7.81 -12.92
N PHE A 54 5.45 -7.95 -12.01
CA PHE A 54 5.53 -7.07 -10.84
C PHE A 54 5.82 -5.63 -11.27
N PRO A 55 4.97 -4.66 -10.90
CA PRO A 55 5.07 -3.30 -11.44
C PRO A 55 6.07 -2.44 -10.66
N SER A 56 7.35 -2.84 -10.59
CA SER A 56 8.36 -2.24 -9.70
C SER A 56 8.42 -0.72 -9.76
N LYS A 57 8.47 -0.13 -10.97
CA LYS A 57 8.52 1.33 -11.14
C LYS A 57 7.31 2.04 -10.55
N ALA A 58 6.11 1.48 -10.74
CA ALA A 58 4.89 2.10 -10.23
C ALA A 58 4.80 1.97 -8.70
N VAL A 59 5.27 0.87 -8.13
CA VAL A 59 5.33 0.68 -6.67
C VAL A 59 6.35 1.64 -6.07
N GLU A 60 7.55 1.74 -6.65
CA GLU A 60 8.60 2.66 -6.21
C GLU A 60 8.11 4.11 -6.19
N GLU A 61 7.52 4.60 -7.29
CA GLU A 61 6.94 5.95 -7.34
C GLU A 61 5.83 6.15 -6.30
N ALA A 62 4.93 5.16 -6.13
CA ALA A 62 3.85 5.26 -5.16
C ALA A 62 4.33 5.25 -3.70
N LEU A 63 5.48 4.62 -3.42
CA LEU A 63 6.05 4.59 -2.09
C LEU A 63 6.85 5.85 -1.75
N LYS A 64 7.26 6.68 -2.73
CA LYS A 64 7.93 7.95 -2.43
C LYS A 64 7.11 8.85 -1.49
N GLY A 65 7.82 9.54 -0.59
CA GLY A 65 7.27 10.57 0.29
C GLY A 65 6.39 10.12 1.46
N GLY A 66 6.25 8.81 1.72
CA GLY A 66 5.40 8.31 2.82
C GLY A 66 6.23 7.78 3.98
N GLY A 67 6.10 8.38 5.15
CA GLY A 67 6.96 8.18 6.34
C GLY A 67 7.38 6.74 6.65
N LYS A 68 6.82 6.12 7.68
CA LYS A 68 7.15 4.73 8.03
C LYS A 68 6.33 3.75 7.20
N TYR A 69 6.97 2.75 6.62
CA TYR A 69 6.29 1.71 5.85
C TYR A 69 5.88 0.53 6.73
N MET A 70 4.66 0.04 6.54
CA MET A 70 4.15 -1.19 7.12
C MET A 70 3.66 -2.11 6.01
N LEU A 71 4.44 -3.16 5.74
CA LEU A 71 4.10 -4.16 4.75
C LEU A 71 3.14 -5.20 5.34
N ILE A 72 1.98 -5.36 4.72
CA ILE A 72 0.95 -6.34 5.09
C ILE A 72 1.10 -7.54 4.15
N GLU A 73 1.72 -8.60 4.67
CA GLU A 73 1.89 -9.85 3.95
C GLU A 73 0.66 -10.76 4.11
N ALA A 74 0.21 -11.34 2.99
CA ALA A 74 -0.84 -12.35 2.97
C ALA A 74 -0.28 -13.78 2.89
N ASN A 75 1.04 -13.95 3.06
CA ASN A 75 1.73 -15.24 3.03
C ASN A 75 2.81 -15.31 4.11
N LYS A 76 3.17 -16.53 4.52
CA LYS A 76 4.17 -16.79 5.58
C LYS A 76 5.60 -16.38 5.21
N THR A 77 5.92 -16.26 3.92
CA THR A 77 7.30 -16.18 3.42
C THR A 77 7.72 -14.78 2.93
N ALA A 78 6.90 -13.77 3.19
CA ALA A 78 7.12 -12.37 2.79
C ALA A 78 7.42 -12.18 1.29
N GLN A 79 6.61 -12.79 0.41
CA GLN A 79 6.86 -12.74 -1.04
C GLN A 79 6.76 -11.33 -1.62
N LEU A 80 5.81 -10.50 -1.17
CA LEU A 80 5.70 -9.13 -1.67
C LEU A 80 6.91 -8.30 -1.23
N GLY A 81 7.35 -8.46 0.02
CA GLY A 81 8.56 -7.81 0.54
C GLY A 81 9.82 -8.23 -0.21
N LYS A 82 9.87 -9.47 -0.73
CA LYS A 82 10.96 -9.91 -1.62
C LYS A 82 10.90 -9.30 -3.02
N LEU A 83 9.76 -8.80 -3.47
CA LEU A 83 9.62 -8.09 -4.74
C LEU A 83 9.94 -6.59 -4.60
N ILE A 84 9.68 -6.01 -3.43
CA ILE A 84 10.00 -4.62 -3.08
C ILE A 84 11.46 -4.55 -2.61
N LYS A 85 12.41 -4.34 -3.55
CA LYS A 85 13.87 -4.36 -3.31
C LYS A 85 14.61 -3.07 -3.70
N PHE A 86 13.90 -1.96 -3.80
CA PHE A 86 14.46 -0.67 -4.22
C PHE A 86 14.81 0.21 -3.02
#